data_AF-A0A2H0FJT7-F1
#
_entry.id   AF-A0A2H0FJT7-F1
#
_cell.length_a   1.000
_cell.length_b   1.000
_cell.length_c   1.000
_cell.angle_alpha   90.00
_cell.angle_beta   90.00
_cell.angle_gamma   90.00
#
_symmetry.space_group_name_H-M   'P 1'
#
loop_
_entity.id
_entity.type
_entity.pdbx_description
1 polymer ?
#
loop_
_entity_poly.entity_id
_entity_poly.type
_entity_poly.pdbx_seq_one_letter_code
_entity_poly.pdbx_strand_id
1 'polypeptide(L)'
;MTYSITGLSYLIVFLVLGYLAHRFFQYWKKEKDTISKLWFYFAVTIEIFVFIKVIGGLFFANNPAFLKITLDAAAFIQAFALATLAYLLAYIKFPRISPWVAFIPVFILGLIAAILTAIIPFNPFLEPSRAINWGLPSGMISFATSVLRVFLFTTIFIPLIIVHFPQIKTSKD
;
A
#
# COMPACT_ATOMS: atom_id res chain seq x y z
N MET A 1 -28.32 -7.67 -3.29
CA MET A 1 -26.89 -7.62 -2.94
C MET A 1 -26.71 -6.58 -1.84
N THR A 2 -26.01 -6.92 -0.77
CA THR A 2 -25.72 -5.97 0.32
C THR A 2 -24.40 -5.27 0.03
N TYR A 3 -24.42 -3.94 -0.04
CA TYR A 3 -23.19 -3.15 -0.20
C TYR A 3 -22.55 -2.85 1.15
N SER A 4 -21.23 -2.72 1.18
CA SER A 4 -20.48 -2.21 2.34
C SER A 4 -20.09 -0.75 2.12
N ILE A 5 -20.25 0.07 3.16
CA ILE A 5 -19.71 1.44 3.19
C ILE A 5 -18.18 1.38 3.06
N THR A 6 -17.52 0.42 3.68
CA THR A 6 -16.07 0.22 3.56
C THR A 6 -15.65 -0.06 2.11
N GLY A 7 -16.42 -0.89 1.38
CA GLY A 7 -16.21 -1.13 -0.04
C GLY A 7 -16.38 0.13 -0.90
N LEU A 8 -17.40 0.94 -0.62
CA LEU A 8 -17.62 2.22 -1.30
C LEU A 8 -16.50 3.22 -1.02
N SER A 9 -16.02 3.31 0.22
CA SER A 9 -14.87 4.14 0.56
C SER A 9 -13.62 3.73 -0.21
N TYR A 10 -13.36 2.42 -0.34
CA TYR A 10 -12.26 1.95 -1.17
C TYR A 10 -12.45 2.30 -2.65
N LEU A 11 -13.69 2.30 -3.17
CA LEU A 11 -13.95 2.67 -4.56
C LEU A 11 -13.61 4.14 -4.81
N ILE A 12 -13.98 5.04 -3.91
CA ILE A 12 -13.63 6.45 -4.00
C ILE A 12 -12.10 6.62 -4.00
N VAL A 13 -11.41 5.93 -3.08
CA VAL A 13 -9.94 5.98 -3.02
C VAL A 13 -9.31 5.40 -4.30
N PHE A 14 -9.85 4.32 -4.84
CA PHE A 14 -9.39 3.73 -6.11
C PHE A 14 -9.50 4.73 -7.26
N LEU A 15 -10.62 5.45 -7.40
CA LEU A 15 -10.78 6.46 -8.45
C LEU A 15 -9.77 7.62 -8.31
N VAL A 16 -9.54 8.10 -7.08
CA VAL A 16 -8.54 9.14 -6.80
C VAL A 16 -7.13 8.66 -7.14
N LEU A 17 -6.80 7.43 -6.77
CA LEU A 17 -5.50 6.82 -7.08
C LEU A 17 -5.31 6.57 -8.57
N GLY A 18 -6.36 6.17 -9.29
CA GLY A 18 -6.29 5.99 -10.75
C GLY A 18 -6.02 7.31 -11.47
N TYR A 19 -6.62 8.42 -11.00
CA TYR A 19 -6.26 9.74 -11.50
C TYR A 19 -4.80 10.09 -11.20
N LEU A 20 -4.31 9.81 -9.98
CA LEU A 20 -2.91 10.05 -9.60
C LEU A 20 -1.94 9.20 -10.43
N ALA A 21 -2.22 7.90 -10.61
CA ALA A 21 -1.44 6.98 -11.43
C ALA A 21 -1.39 7.46 -12.88
N HIS A 22 -2.52 7.89 -13.44
CA HIS A 22 -2.57 8.51 -14.76
C HIS A 22 -1.70 9.77 -14.85
N ARG A 23 -1.73 10.65 -13.85
CA ARG A 23 -0.86 11.84 -13.81
C ARG A 23 0.62 11.45 -13.80
N PHE A 24 1.04 10.52 -12.94
CA PHE A 24 2.43 10.06 -12.92
C PHE A 24 2.85 9.34 -14.20
N PHE A 25 1.94 8.63 -14.86
CA PHE A 25 2.20 8.06 -16.19
C PHE A 25 2.51 9.15 -17.22
N GLN A 26 1.75 10.24 -17.24
CA GLN A 26 2.00 11.36 -18.16
C GLN A 26 3.34 12.04 -17.87
N TYR A 27 3.69 12.24 -16.58
CA TYR A 27 5.01 12.78 -16.20
C TYR A 27 6.14 11.86 -16.64
N TRP A 28 6.04 10.56 -16.36
CA TRP A 28 7.04 9.59 -16.80
C TRP A 28 7.17 9.54 -18.33
N LYS A 29 6.07 9.62 -19.07
CA LYS A 29 6.10 9.68 -20.54
C LYS A 29 6.85 10.91 -21.07
N LYS A 30 6.72 12.06 -20.38
CA LYS A 30 7.36 13.32 -20.72
C LYS A 30 8.86 13.33 -20.35
N GLU A 31 9.19 12.99 -19.11
CA GLU A 31 10.54 13.14 -18.55
C GLU A 31 11.43 11.92 -18.84
N LYS A 32 10.82 10.74 -18.92
CA LYS A 32 11.50 9.45 -19.14
C LYS A 32 12.61 9.13 -18.14
N ASP A 33 12.57 9.75 -16.96
CA ASP A 33 13.54 9.48 -15.90
C ASP A 33 13.09 8.35 -14.96
N THR A 34 14.03 7.91 -14.12
CA THR A 34 13.81 6.82 -13.16
C THR A 34 12.89 7.23 -12.01
N ILE A 35 12.91 8.49 -11.58
CA ILE A 35 12.15 8.99 -10.42
C ILE A 35 10.65 8.98 -10.74
N SER A 36 10.27 9.59 -11.87
CA SER A 36 8.90 9.61 -12.40
C SER A 36 8.39 8.19 -12.67
N LYS A 37 9.23 7.31 -13.21
CA LYS A 37 8.91 5.88 -13.39
C LYS A 37 8.58 5.17 -12.07
N LEU A 38 9.39 5.38 -11.04
CA LEU A 38 9.19 4.74 -9.73
C LEU A 38 7.95 5.28 -9.00
N TRP A 39 7.67 6.58 -9.11
CA TRP A 39 6.41 7.16 -8.61
C TRP A 39 5.18 6.57 -9.31
N PHE A 40 5.26 6.40 -10.64
CA PHE A 40 4.21 5.74 -11.40
C PHE A 40 4.01 4.28 -10.93
N TYR A 41 5.08 3.50 -10.81
CA TYR A 41 5.01 2.11 -10.34
C TYR A 41 4.44 2.01 -8.92
N PHE A 42 4.83 2.91 -8.03
CA PHE A 42 4.26 2.99 -6.70
C PHE A 42 2.74 3.27 -6.75
N ALA A 43 2.31 4.28 -7.51
CA ALA A 43 0.89 4.65 -7.61
C ALA A 43 0.04 3.51 -8.18
N VAL A 44 0.49 2.86 -9.25
CA VAL A 44 -0.21 1.69 -9.83
C VAL A 44 -0.26 0.54 -8.83
N THR A 45 0.81 0.29 -8.09
CA THR A 45 0.82 -0.79 -7.10
C THR A 45 -0.17 -0.52 -5.96
N ILE A 46 -0.23 0.73 -5.48
CA ILE A 46 -1.21 1.13 -4.46
C ILE A 46 -2.64 1.12 -5.02
N GLU A 47 -2.83 1.51 -6.28
CA GLU A 47 -4.12 1.40 -6.97
C GLU A 47 -4.60 -0.05 -7.04
N ILE A 48 -3.74 -1.00 -7.43
CA ILE A 48 -4.04 -2.44 -7.44
C ILE A 48 -4.37 -2.93 -6.03
N PHE A 49 -3.61 -2.50 -5.01
CA PHE A 49 -3.89 -2.81 -3.61
C PHE A 49 -5.31 -2.38 -3.21
N VAL A 50 -5.71 -1.16 -3.56
CA VAL A 50 -7.05 -0.65 -3.26
C VAL A 50 -8.11 -1.35 -4.12
N PHE A 51 -7.83 -1.67 -5.38
CA PHE A 51 -8.76 -2.38 -6.26
C PHE A 51 -9.14 -3.76 -5.70
N ILE A 52 -8.18 -4.52 -5.18
CA ILE A 52 -8.45 -5.79 -4.48
C ILE A 52 -9.41 -5.58 -3.30
N LYS A 53 -9.24 -4.48 -2.56
CA LYS A 53 -10.11 -4.10 -1.44
C LYS A 53 -11.51 -3.66 -1.89
N VAL A 54 -11.63 -2.99 -3.04
CA VAL A 54 -12.92 -2.66 -3.67
C VAL A 54 -13.66 -3.94 -4.02
N ILE A 55 -12.99 -4.90 -4.67
CA ILE A 55 -13.61 -6.18 -5.06
C ILE A 55 -14.15 -6.89 -3.82
N GLY A 56 -13.31 -7.06 -2.79
CA GLY A 56 -13.72 -7.70 -1.54
C GLY A 56 -14.88 -6.97 -0.87
N GLY A 57 -14.77 -5.65 -0.72
CA GLY A 57 -15.74 -4.85 0.02
C GLY A 57 -17.09 -4.67 -0.67
N LEU A 58 -17.13 -4.58 -2.01
CA LEU A 58 -18.40 -4.37 -2.73
C LEU A 58 -19.12 -5.66 -3.06
N PHE A 59 -18.39 -6.70 -3.50
CA PHE A 59 -19.01 -7.92 -4.01
C PHE A 59 -19.03 -9.06 -2.98
N PHE A 60 -18.10 -9.05 -2.01
CA PHE A 60 -17.91 -10.16 -1.07
C PHE A 60 -18.05 -9.74 0.40
N ALA A 61 -18.74 -8.63 0.69
CA ALA A 61 -18.91 -8.10 2.04
C ALA A 61 -19.48 -9.10 3.07
N ASN A 62 -20.31 -10.06 2.63
CA ASN A 62 -20.91 -11.10 3.48
C ASN A 62 -20.16 -12.44 3.42
N ASN A 63 -19.00 -12.50 2.78
CA ASN A 63 -18.21 -13.72 2.64
C ASN A 63 -16.86 -13.55 3.38
N PRO A 64 -16.78 -13.98 4.65
CA PRO A 64 -15.57 -13.81 5.46
C PRO A 64 -14.32 -14.45 4.85
N ALA A 65 -14.47 -15.61 4.21
CA ALA A 65 -13.36 -16.31 3.57
C ALA A 65 -12.79 -15.51 2.39
N PHE A 66 -13.65 -14.95 1.53
CA PHE A 66 -13.21 -14.08 0.45
C PHE A 66 -12.58 -12.78 0.96
N LEU A 67 -13.19 -12.14 1.97
CA LEU A 67 -12.62 -10.94 2.58
C LEU A 67 -11.22 -11.19 3.16
N LYS A 68 -11.01 -12.34 3.81
CA LYS A 68 -9.69 -12.77 4.25
C LYS A 68 -8.70 -12.88 3.10
N ILE A 69 -9.05 -13.60 2.02
CA ILE A 69 -8.20 -13.74 0.83
C ILE A 69 -7.84 -12.37 0.24
N THR A 70 -8.79 -11.44 0.16
CA THR A 70 -8.49 -10.08 -0.33
C THR A 70 -7.55 -9.29 0.58
N LEU A 71 -7.61 -9.48 1.90
CA LEU A 71 -6.64 -8.86 2.83
C LEU A 71 -5.24 -9.46 2.65
N ASP A 72 -5.16 -10.79 2.52
CA ASP A 72 -3.89 -11.50 2.36
C ASP A 72 -3.22 -11.09 1.05
N ALA A 73 -3.96 -11.14 -0.07
CA ALA A 73 -3.47 -10.70 -1.38
C ALA A 73 -3.02 -9.23 -1.37
N ALA A 74 -3.82 -8.34 -0.76
CA ALA A 74 -3.47 -6.93 -0.63
C ALA A 74 -2.17 -6.73 0.18
N ALA A 75 -1.90 -7.55 1.20
CA ALA A 75 -0.67 -7.45 1.99
C ALA A 75 0.60 -7.69 1.14
N PHE A 76 0.56 -8.64 0.21
CA PHE A 76 1.68 -8.90 -0.72
C PHE A 76 1.91 -7.72 -1.67
N ILE A 77 0.84 -7.13 -2.21
CA ILE A 77 0.94 -5.95 -3.08
C ILE A 77 1.51 -4.75 -2.29
N GLN A 78 1.08 -4.57 -1.05
CA GLN A 78 1.61 -3.53 -0.16
C GLN A 78 3.11 -3.68 0.09
N ALA A 79 3.61 -4.91 0.27
CA ALA A 79 5.04 -5.17 0.44
C ALA A 79 5.86 -4.70 -0.78
N PHE A 80 5.36 -4.96 -1.99
CA PHE A 80 6.00 -4.49 -3.22
C PHE A 80 5.95 -2.96 -3.36
N ALA A 81 4.83 -2.32 -2.97
CA ALA A 81 4.70 -0.87 -3.00
C ALA A 81 5.74 -0.19 -2.09
N LEU A 82 5.88 -0.69 -0.86
CA LEU A 82 6.86 -0.18 0.10
C LEU A 82 8.30 -0.40 -0.37
N ALA A 83 8.61 -1.57 -0.94
CA ALA A 83 9.93 -1.83 -1.51
C ALA A 83 10.28 -0.88 -2.66
N THR A 84 9.31 -0.57 -3.53
CA THR A 84 9.47 0.40 -4.62
C THR A 84 9.79 1.81 -4.07
N LEU A 85 9.13 2.22 -2.99
CA LEU A 85 9.44 3.48 -2.32
C LEU A 85 10.82 3.49 -1.63
N ALA A 86 11.23 2.38 -1.04
CA ALA A 86 12.56 2.24 -0.45
C ALA A 86 13.66 2.34 -1.52
N TYR A 87 13.43 1.73 -2.69
CA TYR A 87 14.31 1.88 -3.86
C TYR A 87 14.40 3.36 -4.26
N LEU A 88 13.26 4.04 -4.40
CA LEU A 88 13.20 5.46 -4.75
C LEU A 88 13.97 6.33 -3.76
N LEU A 89 13.75 6.12 -2.46
CA LEU A 89 14.43 6.86 -1.40
C LEU A 89 15.96 6.70 -1.49
N ALA A 90 16.44 5.46 -1.66
CA ALA A 90 17.87 5.20 -1.80
C ALA A 90 18.45 5.81 -3.08
N TYR A 91 17.72 5.72 -4.19
CA TYR A 91 18.11 6.31 -5.46
C TYR A 91 18.29 7.83 -5.37
N ILE A 92 17.39 8.54 -4.67
CA ILE A 92 17.46 10.00 -4.53
C ILE A 92 18.51 10.41 -3.50
N LYS A 93 18.53 9.78 -2.31
CA LYS A 93 19.32 10.26 -1.17
C LYS A 93 20.76 9.73 -1.14
N PHE A 94 20.99 8.53 -1.67
CA PHE A 94 22.26 7.83 -1.60
C PHE A 94 22.71 7.35 -2.99
N PRO A 95 23.03 8.25 -3.93
CA PRO A 95 23.31 7.89 -5.34
C PRO A 95 24.55 7.00 -5.52
N ARG A 96 25.42 6.88 -4.50
CA ARG A 96 26.59 6.00 -4.49
C ARG A 96 26.28 4.57 -4.03
N ILE A 97 25.10 4.34 -3.44
CA ILE A 97 24.66 3.04 -2.94
C ILE A 97 23.68 2.45 -3.95
N SER A 98 23.84 1.18 -4.28
CA SER A 98 22.86 0.48 -5.13
C SER A 98 21.48 0.54 -4.47
N PRO A 99 20.44 1.06 -5.13
CA PRO A 99 19.10 1.17 -4.53
C PRO A 99 18.48 -0.18 -4.15
N TRP A 100 18.97 -1.27 -4.76
CA TRP A 100 18.60 -2.64 -4.39
C TRP A 100 18.91 -2.99 -2.93
N VAL A 101 19.92 -2.34 -2.34
CA VAL A 101 20.27 -2.51 -0.92
C VAL A 101 19.13 -2.03 0.00
N ALA A 102 18.33 -1.05 -0.42
CA ALA A 102 17.13 -0.64 0.32
C ALA A 102 15.90 -1.46 -0.08
N PHE A 103 15.75 -1.78 -1.37
CA PHE A 103 14.62 -2.56 -1.87
C PHE A 103 14.51 -3.94 -1.23
N ILE A 104 15.59 -4.74 -1.27
CA ILE A 104 15.56 -6.17 -0.91
C ILE A 104 15.16 -6.36 0.56
N PRO A 105 15.78 -5.69 1.55
CA PRO A 105 15.40 -5.86 2.96
C PRO A 105 13.97 -5.44 3.22
N VAL A 106 13.51 -4.32 2.65
CA VAL A 106 12.13 -3.86 2.81
C VAL A 106 11.14 -4.84 2.17
N PHE A 107 11.46 -5.37 1.00
CA PHE A 107 10.63 -6.37 0.33
C PHE A 107 10.53 -7.65 1.18
N ILE A 108 11.64 -8.18 1.67
CA ILE A 108 11.66 -9.37 2.53
C ILE A 108 10.86 -9.14 3.82
N LEU A 109 11.08 -8.02 4.51
CA LEU A 109 10.32 -7.68 5.72
C LEU A 109 8.83 -7.49 5.44
N GLY A 110 8.49 -6.91 4.29
CA GLY A 110 7.10 -6.78 3.83
C GLY A 110 6.46 -8.14 3.54
N LEU A 111 7.19 -9.07 2.90
CA LEU A 111 6.74 -10.44 2.68
C LEU A 111 6.53 -11.18 4.00
N ILE A 112 7.44 -11.03 4.96
CA ILE A 112 7.27 -11.59 6.32
C ILE A 112 5.99 -11.03 6.94
N ALA A 113 5.76 -9.72 6.88
CA ALA A 113 4.53 -9.11 7.39
C ALA A 113 3.27 -9.63 6.68
N ALA A 114 3.31 -9.86 5.36
CA ALA A 114 2.21 -10.44 4.59
C ALA A 114 1.92 -11.89 4.99
N ILE A 115 2.97 -12.72 5.13
CA ILE A 115 2.85 -14.11 5.59
C ILE A 115 2.28 -14.16 7.01
N LEU A 116 2.80 -13.33 7.93
CA LEU A 116 2.28 -13.22 9.29
C LEU A 116 0.80 -12.83 9.30
N THR A 117 0.36 -12.00 8.36
CA THR A 117 -1.06 -11.63 8.24
C THR A 117 -1.92 -12.80 7.81
N ALA A 118 -1.47 -13.59 6.82
CA ALA A 118 -2.22 -14.73 6.30
C ALA A 118 -2.43 -15.84 7.35
N ILE A 119 -1.44 -16.04 8.24
CA ILE A 119 -1.51 -17.04 9.30
C ILE A 119 -2.31 -16.57 10.53
N ILE A 120 -2.51 -15.25 10.72
CA ILE A 120 -3.33 -14.75 11.82
C ILE A 120 -4.78 -15.21 11.61
N PRO A 121 -5.40 -15.88 12.59
CA PRO A 121 -6.80 -16.22 12.52
C PRO A 121 -7.63 -14.96 12.81
N PHE A 122 -8.09 -14.28 11.77
CA PHE A 122 -9.09 -13.22 11.88
C PHE A 122 -10.35 -13.60 11.12
N ASN A 123 -11.51 -13.12 11.58
CA ASN A 123 -12.80 -13.42 11.00
C ASN A 123 -13.50 -12.11 10.60
N PRO A 124 -13.36 -11.66 9.35
CA PRO A 124 -13.97 -10.42 8.91
C PRO A 124 -15.48 -10.59 8.74
N PHE A 125 -16.26 -9.60 9.16
CA PHE A 125 -17.71 -9.63 9.06
C PHE A 125 -18.29 -8.24 8.78
N LEU A 126 -19.51 -8.21 8.22
CA LEU A 126 -20.25 -6.98 7.96
C LEU A 126 -21.08 -6.61 9.20
N GLU A 127 -20.83 -5.43 9.75
CA GLU A 127 -21.63 -4.89 10.86
C GLU A 127 -23.00 -4.38 10.40
N PRO A 128 -23.98 -4.20 11.31
CA PRO A 128 -25.25 -3.55 11.01
C PRO A 128 -25.08 -2.14 10.42
N SER A 129 -24.00 -1.45 10.79
CA SER A 129 -23.58 -0.15 10.25
C SER A 129 -23.20 -0.19 8.75
N ARG A 130 -23.11 -1.39 8.15
CA ARG A 130 -22.56 -1.67 6.80
C ARG A 130 -21.04 -1.47 6.70
N ALA A 131 -20.34 -1.21 7.80
CA ALA A 131 -18.89 -1.25 7.84
C ALA A 131 -18.37 -2.69 7.91
N ILE A 132 -17.23 -2.97 7.28
CA ILE A 132 -16.52 -4.23 7.46
C ILE A 132 -15.67 -4.12 8.72
N ASN A 133 -15.95 -4.97 9.69
CA ASN A 133 -15.07 -5.22 10.81
C ASN A 133 -14.10 -6.34 10.40
N TRP A 134 -12.80 -6.10 10.55
CA TRP A 134 -11.79 -7.09 10.15
C TRP A 134 -11.57 -8.20 11.19
N GLY A 135 -12.17 -8.10 12.38
CA GLY A 135 -12.13 -9.15 13.40
C GLY A 135 -10.71 -9.54 13.81
N LEU A 136 -9.78 -8.56 13.85
CA LEU A 136 -8.38 -8.80 14.18
C LEU A 136 -8.25 -9.23 15.65
N PRO A 137 -7.56 -10.34 15.94
CA PRO A 137 -7.36 -10.78 17.33
C PRO A 137 -6.39 -9.84 18.06
N SER A 138 -6.55 -9.71 19.38
CA SER A 138 -5.69 -8.91 20.26
C SER A 138 -4.41 -9.62 20.72
N GLY A 139 -4.07 -10.76 20.09
CA GLY A 139 -2.90 -11.57 20.47
C GLY A 139 -1.55 -10.93 20.09
N MET A 140 -0.48 -11.42 20.71
CA MET A 140 0.89 -10.92 20.51
C MET A 140 1.34 -10.91 19.04
N ILE A 141 0.98 -11.92 18.25
CA ILE A 141 1.33 -12.00 16.83
C ILE A 141 0.67 -10.88 16.02
N SER A 142 -0.60 -10.59 16.30
CA SER A 142 -1.36 -9.51 15.66
C SER A 142 -0.79 -8.13 16.01
N PHE A 143 -0.42 -7.94 17.27
CA PHE A 143 0.28 -6.73 17.73
C PHE A 143 1.63 -6.57 17.02
N ALA A 144 2.49 -7.60 17.02
CA ALA A 144 3.80 -7.57 16.38
C ALA A 144 3.70 -7.29 14.87
N THR A 145 2.73 -7.90 14.18
CA THR A 145 2.47 -7.67 12.75
C THR A 145 2.04 -6.22 12.49
N SER A 146 1.20 -5.66 13.35
CA SER A 146 0.77 -4.26 13.26
C SER A 146 1.94 -3.31 13.46
N VAL A 147 2.78 -3.55 14.48
CA VAL A 147 3.99 -2.76 14.75
C VAL A 147 4.97 -2.84 13.57
N LEU A 148 5.22 -4.03 13.02
CA LEU A 148 6.09 -4.20 11.86
C LEU A 148 5.58 -3.43 10.64
N ARG A 149 4.28 -3.48 10.35
CA ARG A 149 3.66 -2.73 9.26
C ARG A 149 3.79 -1.22 9.44
N VAL A 150 3.52 -0.72 10.65
CA VAL A 150 3.68 0.71 10.99
C VAL A 150 5.14 1.14 10.90
N PHE A 151 6.07 0.31 11.37
CA PHE A 151 7.49 0.55 11.26
C PHE A 151 7.94 0.63 9.80
N LEU A 152 7.58 -0.33 8.96
CA LEU A 152 7.90 -0.31 7.52
C LEU A 152 7.31 0.92 6.83
N PHE A 153 6.06 1.27 7.16
CA PHE A 153 5.43 2.45 6.59
C PHE A 153 6.16 3.74 6.99
N THR A 154 6.39 3.95 8.28
CA THR A 154 6.98 5.20 8.80
C THR A 154 8.44 5.38 8.38
N THR A 155 9.24 4.31 8.41
CA THR A 155 10.65 4.34 8.00
C THR A 155 10.86 4.66 6.52
N ILE A 156 9.84 4.49 5.68
CA ILE A 156 9.91 4.77 4.24
C ILE A 156 9.24 6.10 3.92
N PHE A 157 8.02 6.32 4.41
CA PHE A 157 7.25 7.52 4.09
C PHE A 157 7.83 8.78 4.72
N ILE A 158 8.27 8.74 5.99
CA ILE A 158 8.77 9.94 6.66
C ILE A 158 10.02 10.47 5.94
N PRO A 159 11.04 9.66 5.64
CA PRO A 159 12.20 10.13 4.89
C PRO A 159 11.85 10.62 3.48
N LEU A 160 10.92 9.96 2.78
CA LEU A 160 10.49 10.44 1.46
C LEU A 160 9.83 11.82 1.53
N ILE A 161 8.95 12.04 2.52
CA ILE A 161 8.36 13.37 2.75
C ILE A 161 9.48 14.39 2.98
N ILE A 162 10.46 14.09 3.84
CA ILE A 162 11.58 14.99 4.14
C ILE A 162 12.42 15.28 2.88
N VAL A 163 12.67 14.28 2.03
CA VAL A 163 13.45 14.43 0.79
C VAL A 163 12.72 15.31 -0.24
N HIS A 164 11.40 15.19 -0.33
CA HIS A 164 10.60 15.96 -1.29
C HIS A 164 10.11 17.31 -0.76
N PHE A 165 10.08 17.52 0.56
CA PHE A 165 9.60 18.77 1.16
C PHE A 165 10.31 20.05 0.64
N PRO A 166 11.64 20.05 0.40
CA PRO A 166 12.31 21.20 -0.18
C PRO A 166 11.83 21.53 -1.60
N GLN A 167 11.39 20.52 -2.37
CA GLN A 167 10.96 20.70 -3.76
C GLN A 167 9.70 21.58 -3.85
N ILE A 168 8.83 21.53 -2.83
CA ILE A 168 7.63 22.39 -2.72
C ILE A 168 8.02 23.86 -2.59
N LYS A 169 9.13 24.16 -1.91
CA LYS A 169 9.60 25.55 -1.76
C LYS A 169 10.29 26.09 -3.01
N THR A 170 10.75 25.20 -3.89
CA THR A 170 11.50 25.57 -5.11
C THR A 170 10.67 25.47 -6.39
N SER A 171 9.51 24.79 -6.37
CA SER A 171 8.60 24.78 -7.50
C SER A 171 8.01 26.19 -7.68
N LYS A 172 8.18 26.77 -8.88
CA LYS A 172 7.66 28.08 -9.25
C LYS A 172 6.24 28.01 -9.86
N ASP A 173 5.57 26.89 -9.65
CA ASP A 173 4.19 26.66 -10.07
C ASP A 173 3.22 27.08 -8.95
#